data_AF-A0AAU2AI65-F1
#
_entry.id   AF-A0AAU2AI65-F1
#
_cell.length_a   1.000
_cell.length_b   1.000
_cell.length_c   1.000
_cell.angle_alpha   90.00
_cell.angle_beta   90.00
_cell.angle_gamma   90.00
#
_symmetry.space_group_name_H-M   'P 1'
#
loop_
_entity.id
_entity.type
_entity.pdbx_description
1 polymer ?
#
loop_
_entity_poly.entity_id
_entity_poly.type
_entity_poly.pdbx_seq_one_letter_code
_entity_poly.pdbx_strand_id
1 'polypeptide(L)' 'MLPALELAVRHADPNLGFRLLLRCLSRYWVEIDRATYGRYVALGEFFRLGEHVVEACAFLIRDQD' A
#
# COMPACT_ATOMS: atom_id res chain seq x y z
N MET A 1 -2.97 -14.56 -7.79
CA MET A 1 -2.75 -13.62 -6.67
C MET A 1 -3.92 -12.67 -6.43
N LEU A 2 -4.69 -12.28 -7.46
CA LEU A 2 -5.92 -11.48 -7.34
C LEU A 2 -6.98 -11.98 -6.32
N PRO A 3 -7.29 -13.30 -6.21
CA PRO A 3 -8.41 -13.75 -5.39
C PRO A 3 -8.22 -13.46 -3.91
N ALA A 4 -7.00 -13.61 -3.39
CA ALA A 4 -6.73 -13.44 -1.98
C ALA A 4 -6.82 -11.97 -1.54
N LEU A 5 -6.37 -11.03 -2.38
CA LEU A 5 -6.50 -9.59 -2.10
C LEU A 5 -7.96 -9.17 -2.12
N GLU A 6 -8.72 -9.62 -3.11
CA GLU A 6 -10.15 -9.30 -3.20
C GLU A 6 -10.94 -9.91 -2.03
N LEU A 7 -10.67 -11.16 -1.65
CA LEU A 7 -11.33 -11.81 -0.52
C LEU A 7 -11.01 -11.10 0.81
N ALA A 8 -9.76 -10.70 1.01
CA ALA A 8 -9.34 -9.99 2.22
C ALA A 8 -10.00 -8.60 2.33
N VAL A 9 -10.07 -7.85 1.23
CA VAL A 9 -10.73 -6.55 1.19
C VAL A 9 -12.24 -6.68 1.42
N ARG A 10 -12.88 -7.72 0.86
CA ARG A 10 -14.34 -7.91 0.97
C ARG A 10 -14.80 -8.50 2.29
N HIS A 11 -14.00 -9.34 2.96
CA HIS A 11 -14.47 -10.17 4.08
C HIS A 11 -13.66 -10.07 5.37
N ALA A 12 -12.44 -9.54 5.35
CA ALA A 12 -11.58 -9.54 6.53
C ALA A 12 -11.53 -8.16 7.21
N ASP A 13 -10.84 -7.19 6.60
CA ASP A 13 -10.69 -5.84 7.13
C ASP A 13 -10.01 -4.92 6.09
N PRO A 14 -10.47 -3.66 5.88
CA PRO A 14 -9.80 -2.70 5.00
C PRO A 14 -8.31 -2.45 5.32
N ASN A 15 -7.90 -2.50 6.61
CA ASN A 15 -6.51 -2.45 7.05
C ASN A 15 -5.70 -3.62 6.49
N LEU A 16 -6.25 -4.84 6.56
CA LEU A 16 -5.57 -6.02 6.02
C LEU A 16 -5.43 -5.93 4.50
N GLY A 17 -6.50 -5.51 3.81
CA GLY A 17 -6.48 -5.26 2.37
C GLY A 17 -5.39 -4.26 1.97
N PHE A 18 -5.29 -3.16 2.70
CA PHE A 18 -4.27 -2.14 2.46
C PHE A 18 -2.84 -2.66 2.71
N ARG A 19 -2.61 -3.41 3.79
CA ARG A 19 -1.31 -4.04 4.06
C ARG A 19 -0.90 -5.03 2.97
N LEU A 20 -1.85 -5.82 2.45
CA LEU A 20 -1.59 -6.74 1.36
C LEU A 20 -1.27 -6.02 0.06
N LEU A 21 -1.96 -4.92 -0.24
CA LEU A 21 -1.63 -4.06 -1.37
C LEU A 21 -0.18 -3.55 -1.28
N LEU A 22 0.21 -2.91 -0.18
CA LEU A 22 1.58 -2.42 0.03
C LEU A 22 2.63 -3.53 -0.12
N ARG A 23 2.33 -4.72 0.43
CA ARG A 23 3.20 -5.89 0.29
C ARG A 23 3.36 -6.33 -1.16
N CYS A 24 2.29 -6.30 -1.95
CA CYS A 24 2.35 -6.63 -3.37
C CYS A 24 3.17 -5.60 -4.15
N LEU A 25 2.93 -4.30 -3.93
CA LEU A 25 3.69 -3.24 -4.59
C LEU A 25 5.20 -3.40 -4.34
N SER A 26 5.58 -3.58 -3.07
CA SER A 26 6.97 -3.81 -2.67
C SER A 26 7.56 -5.10 -3.25
N ARG A 27 6.84 -6.23 -3.19
CA ARG A 27 7.35 -7.53 -3.65
C ARG A 27 7.60 -7.58 -5.15
N TYR A 28 6.77 -6.88 -5.92
CA TYR A 28 6.78 -6.88 -7.38
C TYR A 28 7.38 -5.61 -7.99
N TRP A 29 7.96 -4.73 -7.17
CA TRP A 29 8.62 -3.51 -7.63
C TRP A 29 7.69 -2.64 -8.49
N VAL A 30 6.42 -2.57 -8.09
CA VAL A 30 5.41 -1.78 -8.82
C VAL A 30 5.61 -0.32 -8.47
N GLU A 31 5.94 0.46 -9.47
CA GLU A 31 6.16 1.89 -9.32
C GLU A 31 4.87 2.64 -9.10
N ILE A 32 4.97 3.69 -8.29
CA ILE A 32 3.87 4.59 -7.97
C ILE A 32 4.35 6.03 -8.07
N ASP A 33 3.44 6.94 -8.41
CA ASP A 33 3.74 8.37 -8.37
C ASP A 33 3.72 8.92 -6.94
N ARG A 34 4.26 10.13 -6.79
CA ARG A 34 4.34 10.84 -5.50
C ARG A 34 2.96 11.11 -4.89
N ALA A 35 1.95 11.38 -5.71
CA ALA A 35 0.60 11.67 -5.24
C ALA A 35 -0.06 10.42 -4.62
N THR A 36 0.13 9.27 -5.27
CA THR A 36 -0.31 7.95 -4.82
C THR A 36 0.39 7.56 -3.53
N TYR A 37 1.70 7.78 -3.46
CA TYR A 37 2.45 7.59 -2.22
C TYR A 37 1.90 8.45 -1.07
N GLY A 38 1.63 9.74 -1.31
CA GLY A 38 1.01 10.62 -0.31
C GLY A 38 -0.36 10.12 0.18
N ARG A 39 -1.19 9.58 -0.72
CA ARG A 39 -2.47 8.94 -0.34
C ARG A 39 -2.26 7.70 0.53
N TYR A 40 -1.23 6.90 0.25
CA TYR A 40 -0.91 5.73 1.05
C TYR A 40 -0.40 6.09 2.45
N VAL A 41 0.35 7.18 2.59
CA VAL A 41 0.76 7.70 3.90
C VAL A 41 -0.47 8.07 4.72
N ALA A 42 -1.39 8.87 4.16
CA ALA A 42 -2.62 9.27 4.85
C ALA A 42 -3.51 8.07 5.24
N LEU A 43 -3.58 7.04 4.39
CA LEU A 43 -4.27 5.79 4.73
C LEU A 43 -3.55 5.00 5.85
N GLY A 44 -2.22 4.97 5.84
CA GLY A 44 -1.42 4.37 6.90
C GLY A 44 -1.69 5.01 8.26
N GLU A 45 -1.72 6.34 8.31
CA GLU A 45 -2.08 7.11 9.50
C GLU A 45 -3.51 6.81 9.96
N PHE A 46 -4.48 6.84 9.04
CA PHE A 46 -5.88 6.54 9.34
C PHE A 46 -6.05 5.15 9.97
N PHE A 47 -5.33 4.17 9.43
CA PHE A 47 -5.33 2.79 9.92
C PHE A 47 -4.44 2.54 11.13
N ARG A 48 -3.74 3.57 11.65
CA ARG A 48 -2.75 3.47 12.73
C ARG A 48 -1.69 2.40 12.46
N LEU A 49 -1.29 2.27 11.20
CA LEU A 49 -0.15 1.47 10.80
C LEU A 49 1.11 2.25 11.21
N GLY A 50 2.05 1.58 11.90
CA GLY A 50 3.31 2.23 12.26
C GLY A 50 4.01 2.81 11.03
N GLU A 51 4.74 3.91 11.22
CA GLU A 51 5.35 4.73 10.15
C GLU A 51 6.08 3.89 9.08
N HIS A 52 6.74 2.82 9.52
CA HIS A 52 7.53 1.93 8.66
C HIS A 52 6.74 1.13 7.60
N VAL A 53 5.43 0.96 7.77
CA VAL A 53 4.64 0.09 6.88
C VAL A 53 4.51 0.69 5.48
N VAL A 54 4.33 2.01 5.40
CA VAL A 54 4.24 2.73 4.11
C VAL A 54 5.62 3.18 3.63
N GLU A 55 6.52 3.55 4.54
CA GLU A 55 7.93 3.86 4.22
C GLU A 55 8.65 2.71 3.51
N ALA A 56 8.28 1.46 3.81
CA ALA A 56 8.78 0.29 3.09
C ALA A 56 8.46 0.29 1.58
N CYS A 57 7.60 1.19 1.10
CA CYS A 57 7.30 1.38 -0.32
C CYS A 57 7.87 2.70 -0.90
N ALA A 58 8.57 3.52 -0.10
CA ALA A 58 9.10 4.82 -0.55
C ALA A 58 10.08 4.69 -1.73
N PHE A 59 10.78 3.56 -1.83
CA PHE A 59 11.70 3.27 -2.94
C PHE A 59 11.00 3.04 -4.29
N LEU A 60 9.67 2.92 -4.31
CA LEU A 60 8.87 2.73 -5.52
C LEU A 60 8.41 4.05 -6.15
N ILE A 61 8.69 5.19 -5.51
CA ILE A 61 8.28 6.50 -6.00
C ILE A 61 9.09 6.84 -7.24
N ARG A 62 8.40 7.14 -8.35
CA ARG A 62 8.99 7.83 -9.50
C ARG A 62 8.46 9.25 -9.57
N ASP A 63 9.35 10.22 -9.82
CA ASP A 63 8.92 11.53 -10.30
C ASP A 63 8.47 11.35 -11.76
N GLN A 64 7.21 11.69 -12.02
CA GLN A 64 6.75 11.99 -13.37
C GLN A 64 6.74 13.51 -13.45
N ASP A 65 7.72 14.06 -14.16
CA ASP A 65 7.73 15.47 -14.59
C ASP A 65 6.54 15.75 -15.52
#